data_AF-A0A069CZY0-F1
#
_entry.id   AF-A0A069CZY0-F1
#
_cell.length_a   1.000
_cell.length_b   1.000
_cell.length_c   1.000
_cell.angle_alpha   90.00
_cell.angle_beta   90.00
_cell.angle_gamma   90.00
#
_symmetry.space_group_name_H-M   'P 1'
#
loop_
_entity.id
_entity.type
_entity.pdbx_description
1 polymer ?
#
loop_
_entity_poly.entity_id
_entity_poly.type
_entity_poly.pdbx_seq_one_letter_code
_entity_poly.pdbx_strand_id
1 'polypeptide(L)'
;MEWGQMEAYLDEFKNLRSKYADEIELYVGLEIDYLNEESNPSVARFTELPLDYRIGSVHLLYDAAGEVVDIDCSPAVFKERVDRHFNGDVLRVVRMYFDRLFRMVELGGFDILGHADKMHYNASCYHPGLLDEPWYEALMKDYFSLVASRGYLVEINTKAFDSLGTFYPNSRYWELMKEYQIKVLVNSDAHYPERINAGRMEALRLLQAKGFATVAELHQGSWREVPIVV
;
A
#
# COMPACT_ATOMS: atom_id res chain seq x y z
N MET A 1 16.42 3.65 -3.13
CA MET A 1 17.16 4.43 -4.14
C MET A 1 17.54 5.77 -3.52
N GLU A 2 18.78 6.21 -3.68
CA GLU A 2 19.18 7.55 -3.22
C GLU A 2 18.63 8.63 -4.17
N TRP A 3 18.36 9.84 -3.65
CA TRP A 3 17.77 10.91 -4.46
C TRP A 3 18.62 11.27 -5.69
N GLY A 4 19.96 11.23 -5.56
CA GLY A 4 20.88 11.50 -6.67
C GLY A 4 20.81 10.51 -7.83
N GLN A 5 20.13 9.37 -7.66
CA GLN A 5 19.94 8.36 -8.71
C GLN A 5 18.61 8.53 -9.46
N MET A 6 17.77 9.51 -9.11
CA MET A 6 16.44 9.70 -9.70
C MET A 6 16.51 9.92 -11.21
N GLU A 7 17.46 10.73 -11.69
CA GLU A 7 17.64 10.96 -13.13
C GLU A 7 18.00 9.67 -13.87
N ALA A 8 18.96 8.90 -13.33
CA ALA A 8 19.34 7.62 -13.90
C ALA A 8 18.19 6.60 -13.93
N TYR A 9 17.32 6.59 -12.91
CA TYR A 9 16.11 5.76 -12.89
C TYR A 9 15.13 6.15 -14.00
N LEU A 10 14.86 7.44 -14.17
CA LEU A 10 13.95 7.94 -15.21
C LEU A 10 14.51 7.70 -16.62
N ASP A 11 15.81 7.88 -16.81
CA ASP A 11 16.49 7.65 -18.09
C ASP A 11 16.49 6.17 -18.47
N GLU A 12 16.82 5.28 -17.54
CA GLU A 12 16.77 3.84 -17.79
C GLU A 12 15.35 3.40 -18.14
N PHE A 13 14.36 3.90 -17.41
CA PHE A 13 12.97 3.61 -17.70
C PHE A 13 12.56 4.08 -19.11
N LYS A 14 12.96 5.29 -19.50
CA LYS A 14 12.70 5.83 -20.85
C LYS A 14 13.32 4.94 -21.94
N ASN A 15 14.54 4.44 -21.71
CA ASN A 15 15.20 3.51 -22.63
C ASN A 15 14.43 2.20 -22.76
N LEU A 16 14.01 1.62 -21.63
CA LEU A 16 13.22 0.38 -21.61
C LEU A 16 11.85 0.54 -22.28
N ARG A 17 11.14 1.64 -21.99
CA ARG A 17 9.86 1.98 -22.65
C ARG A 17 10.02 2.05 -24.17
N SER A 18 11.07 2.69 -24.66
CA SER A 18 11.35 2.78 -26.10
C SER A 18 11.69 1.41 -26.70
N LYS A 19 12.53 0.63 -26.00
CA LYS A 19 13.00 -0.69 -26.45
C LYS A 19 11.87 -1.71 -26.61
N TYR A 20 10.87 -1.68 -25.73
CA TYR A 20 9.79 -2.67 -25.68
C TYR A 20 8.42 -2.10 -26.07
N ALA A 21 8.38 -0.95 -26.78
CA ALA A 21 7.15 -0.22 -27.10
C ALA A 21 6.12 -1.06 -27.89
N ASP A 22 6.58 -2.00 -28.72
CA ASP A 22 5.73 -2.90 -29.51
C ASP A 22 5.33 -4.18 -28.77
N GLU A 23 5.86 -4.42 -27.57
CA GLU A 23 5.68 -5.67 -26.80
C GLU A 23 4.81 -5.46 -25.56
N ILE A 24 5.08 -4.41 -24.78
CA ILE A 24 4.43 -4.17 -23.48
C ILE A 24 4.29 -2.66 -23.19
N GLU A 25 3.19 -2.28 -22.55
CA GLU A 25 3.05 -0.94 -21.98
C GLU A 25 3.83 -0.85 -20.66
N LEU A 26 4.75 0.10 -20.57
CA LEU A 26 5.55 0.34 -19.37
C LEU A 26 5.19 1.70 -18.78
N TYR A 27 4.91 1.72 -17.47
CA TYR A 27 4.67 2.93 -16.67
C TYR A 27 5.71 3.11 -15.57
N VAL A 28 6.21 4.34 -15.40
CA VAL A 28 7.15 4.72 -14.35
C VAL A 28 6.39 5.28 -13.17
N GLY A 29 6.65 4.73 -11.99
CA GLY A 29 6.08 5.22 -10.75
C GLY A 29 7.09 5.24 -9.62
N LEU A 30 6.62 5.69 -8.46
CA LEU A 30 7.33 5.56 -7.19
C LEU A 30 6.34 5.16 -6.10
N GLU A 31 6.80 4.28 -5.22
CA GLU A 31 6.23 4.16 -3.89
C GLU A 31 6.91 5.19 -2.97
N ILE A 32 6.10 6.03 -2.36
CA ILE A 32 6.54 7.20 -1.60
C ILE A 32 5.99 7.08 -0.18
N ASP A 33 6.90 7.01 0.78
CA ASP A 33 6.56 7.03 2.20
C ASP A 33 5.97 8.38 2.62
N TYR A 34 4.89 8.32 3.38
CA TYR A 34 4.60 9.36 4.37
C TYR A 34 5.53 9.14 5.56
N LEU A 35 6.54 9.99 5.67
CA LEU A 35 7.41 10.05 6.84
C LEU A 35 6.92 11.12 7.81
N ASN A 36 6.75 12.35 7.31
CA ASN A 36 6.26 13.50 8.05
C ASN A 36 5.73 14.59 7.08
N GLU A 37 5.29 15.73 7.61
CA GLU A 37 4.72 16.85 6.83
C GLU A 37 5.68 17.43 5.77
N GLU A 38 7.01 17.28 5.95
CA GLU A 38 8.02 17.78 5.02
C GLU A 38 8.47 16.72 3.99
N SER A 39 8.20 15.44 4.25
CA SER A 39 8.56 14.31 3.40
C SER A 39 7.41 13.32 3.32
N ASN A 40 6.54 13.53 2.34
CA ASN A 40 5.38 12.68 2.05
C ASN A 40 4.97 12.84 0.57
N PRO A 41 4.04 12.03 0.04
CA PRO A 41 3.68 12.09 -1.38
C PRO A 41 3.16 13.44 -1.88
N SER A 42 2.63 14.31 -1.00
CA SER A 42 2.05 15.60 -1.39
C SER A 42 3.07 16.70 -1.62
N VAL A 43 4.35 16.48 -1.35
CA VAL A 43 5.36 17.54 -1.48
C VAL A 43 5.83 17.69 -2.93
N ALA A 44 6.14 18.93 -3.32
CA ALA A 44 6.57 19.32 -4.67
C ALA A 44 7.65 18.40 -5.25
N ARG A 45 8.61 18.00 -4.40
CA ARG A 45 9.70 17.09 -4.76
C ARG A 45 9.21 15.80 -5.43
N PHE A 46 8.05 15.26 -5.04
CA PHE A 46 7.48 14.06 -5.64
C PHE A 46 6.38 14.36 -6.66
N THR A 47 5.57 15.40 -6.45
CA THR A 47 4.47 15.74 -7.36
C THR A 47 4.95 16.33 -8.69
N GLU A 48 6.13 16.94 -8.73
CA GLU A 48 6.70 17.53 -9.95
C GLU A 48 7.51 16.54 -10.80
N LEU A 49 7.78 15.33 -10.29
CA LEU A 49 8.44 14.29 -11.07
C LEU A 49 7.56 13.84 -12.26
N PRO A 50 8.15 13.48 -13.41
CA PRO A 50 7.40 13.00 -14.57
C PRO A 50 7.00 11.52 -14.42
N LEU A 51 6.27 11.19 -13.35
CA LEU A 51 5.77 9.84 -13.06
C LEU A 51 4.38 9.63 -13.64
N ASP A 52 4.11 8.44 -14.17
CA ASP A 52 2.79 8.05 -14.64
C ASP A 52 1.84 7.72 -13.48
N TYR A 53 2.37 7.24 -12.35
CA TYR A 53 1.61 7.03 -11.12
C TYR A 53 2.49 7.11 -9.87
N ARG A 54 1.85 7.31 -8.72
CA ARG A 54 2.46 7.36 -7.39
C ARG A 54 1.69 6.46 -6.42
N ILE A 55 2.43 5.66 -5.67
CA ILE A 55 1.90 4.87 -4.56
C ILE A 55 2.24 5.61 -3.26
N GLY A 56 1.27 5.87 -2.41
CA GLY A 56 1.46 6.41 -1.05
C GLY A 56 1.42 5.29 -0.03
N SER A 57 2.45 5.20 0.81
CA SER A 57 2.59 4.13 1.82
C SER A 57 3.10 4.67 3.16
N VAL A 58 2.95 3.89 4.23
CA VAL A 58 3.55 4.16 5.54
C VAL A 58 4.35 2.94 5.97
N HIS A 59 5.68 3.05 6.01
CA HIS A 59 6.54 2.00 6.56
C HIS A 59 7.21 2.38 7.87
N LEU A 60 7.20 3.67 8.23
CA LEU A 60 8.05 4.23 9.28
C LEU A 60 7.21 5.00 10.32
N LEU A 61 7.54 4.79 11.59
CA LEU A 61 7.03 5.59 12.71
C LEU A 61 8.19 6.33 13.39
N TYR A 62 7.84 7.35 14.17
CA TYR A 62 8.78 7.98 15.10
C TYR A 62 8.47 7.53 16.52
N ASP A 63 9.48 7.15 17.28
CA ASP A 63 9.33 6.89 18.71
C ASP A 63 9.33 8.19 19.54
N ALA A 64 9.25 8.07 20.86
CA ALA A 64 9.21 9.24 21.75
C ALA A 64 10.54 10.03 21.79
N ALA A 65 11.65 9.43 21.38
CA ALA A 65 12.95 10.08 21.26
C ALA A 65 13.16 10.73 19.88
N GLY A 66 12.21 10.53 18.95
CA GLY A 66 12.32 11.01 17.57
C GLY A 66 13.14 10.08 16.67
N GLU A 67 13.41 8.86 17.10
CA GLU A 67 14.08 7.86 16.25
C GLU A 67 13.09 7.29 15.23
N VAL A 68 13.58 7.07 14.01
CA VAL A 68 12.79 6.43 12.94
C VAL A 68 12.80 4.92 13.17
N VAL A 69 11.60 4.35 13.31
CA VAL A 69 11.37 2.93 13.53
C VAL A 69 10.57 2.36 12.36
N ASP A 70 11.19 1.41 11.67
CA ASP A 70 10.55 0.67 10.59
C ASP A 70 9.55 -0.36 11.16
N ILE A 71 8.34 -0.39 10.62
CA ILE A 71 7.27 -1.32 11.02
C ILE A 71 6.94 -2.36 9.94
N ASP A 72 7.48 -2.22 8.73
CA ASP A 72 7.37 -3.22 7.66
C ASP A 72 8.53 -4.23 7.74
N CYS A 73 8.42 -5.11 8.73
CA CYS A 73 9.40 -6.14 9.00
C CYS A 73 8.72 -7.47 9.35
N SER A 74 9.52 -8.49 9.67
CA SER A 74 8.96 -9.76 10.14
C SER A 74 8.27 -9.59 11.50
N PRO A 75 7.29 -10.45 11.86
CA PRO A 75 6.59 -10.34 13.14
C PRO A 75 7.51 -10.34 14.37
N ALA A 76 8.61 -11.10 14.32
CA ALA A 76 9.59 -11.16 15.41
C ALA A 76 10.34 -9.83 15.59
N VAL A 77 10.79 -9.24 14.47
CA VAL A 77 11.47 -7.93 14.49
C VAL A 77 10.49 -6.82 14.87
N PHE A 78 9.26 -6.89 14.38
CA PHE A 78 8.20 -5.96 14.75
C PHE A 78 7.98 -5.97 16.27
N LYS A 79 7.83 -7.16 16.87
CA LYS A 79 7.70 -7.31 18.32
C LYS A 79 8.89 -6.71 19.08
N GLU A 80 10.11 -7.02 18.67
CA GLU A 80 11.32 -6.45 19.29
C GLU A 80 11.30 -4.91 19.26
N ARG A 81 10.93 -4.33 18.11
CA ARG A 81 10.85 -2.88 17.93
C ARG A 81 9.75 -2.25 18.78
N VAL A 82 8.57 -2.87 18.86
CA VAL A 82 7.48 -2.44 19.75
C VAL A 82 7.92 -2.46 21.22
N ASP A 83 8.56 -3.54 21.66
CA ASP A 83 9.03 -3.69 23.05
C ASP A 83 10.08 -2.62 23.40
N ARG A 84 11.03 -2.37 22.48
CA ARG A 84 12.15 -1.44 22.69
C ARG A 84 11.76 0.02 22.58
N HIS A 85 11.08 0.41 21.49
CA HIS A 85 10.85 1.81 21.14
C HIS A 85 9.50 2.34 21.63
N PHE A 86 8.55 1.45 21.89
CA PHE A 86 7.17 1.82 22.24
C PHE A 86 6.71 1.21 23.57
N ASN A 87 7.65 0.75 24.41
CA ASN A 87 7.40 0.19 25.73
C ASN A 87 6.40 -0.99 25.73
N GLY A 88 6.35 -1.75 24.63
CA GLY A 88 5.40 -2.86 24.48
C GLY A 88 3.96 -2.45 24.15
N ASP A 89 3.69 -1.16 23.92
CA ASP A 89 2.35 -0.66 23.62
C ASP A 89 2.02 -0.77 22.12
N VAL A 90 1.68 -1.98 21.69
CA VAL A 90 1.29 -2.25 20.30
C VAL A 90 0.03 -1.50 19.88
N LEU A 91 -0.90 -1.24 20.81
CA LEU A 91 -2.14 -0.52 20.51
C LEU A 91 -1.85 0.92 20.13
N ARG A 92 -0.91 1.56 20.85
CA ARG A 92 -0.39 2.88 20.48
C ARG A 92 0.29 2.85 19.12
N VAL A 93 1.11 1.84 18.82
CA VAL A 93 1.78 1.69 17.51
C VAL A 93 0.77 1.59 16.37
N VAL A 94 -0.29 0.80 16.55
CA VAL A 94 -1.39 0.69 15.58
C VAL A 94 -2.07 2.04 15.36
N ARG A 95 -2.43 2.75 16.43
CA ARG A 95 -3.04 4.10 16.30
C ARG A 95 -2.11 5.08 15.59
N MET A 96 -0.83 5.12 15.96
CA MET A 96 0.17 5.99 15.33
C MET A 96 0.38 5.70 13.84
N TYR A 97 0.24 4.43 13.44
CA TYR A 97 0.28 4.01 12.04
C TYR A 97 -0.96 4.51 11.28
N PHE A 98 -2.16 4.30 11.83
CA PHE A 98 -3.38 4.79 11.20
C PHE A 98 -3.42 6.33 11.17
N ASP A 99 -3.02 7.04 12.22
CA ASP A 99 -2.95 8.51 12.23
C ASP A 99 -2.14 9.03 11.03
N ARG A 100 -1.04 8.35 10.68
CA ARG A 100 -0.23 8.67 9.50
C ARG A 100 -0.93 8.34 8.19
N LEU A 101 -1.60 7.19 8.11
CA LEU A 101 -2.38 6.82 6.93
C LEU A 101 -3.52 7.81 6.69
N PHE A 102 -4.28 8.18 7.72
CA PHE A 102 -5.31 9.23 7.65
C PHE A 102 -4.69 10.53 7.15
N ARG A 103 -3.60 10.98 7.77
CA ARG A 103 -2.94 12.22 7.40
C ARG A 103 -2.42 12.21 5.96
N MET A 104 -1.81 11.11 5.51
CA MET A 104 -1.35 10.93 4.15
C MET A 104 -2.51 11.02 3.16
N VAL A 105 -3.62 10.33 3.42
CA VAL A 105 -4.83 10.35 2.59
C VAL A 105 -5.46 11.75 2.55
N GLU A 106 -5.39 12.51 3.65
CA GLU A 106 -5.87 13.90 3.68
C GLU A 106 -5.05 14.86 2.82
N LEU A 107 -3.72 14.72 2.85
CA LEU A 107 -2.77 15.54 2.11
C LEU A 107 -2.74 15.20 0.61
N GLY A 108 -2.82 13.92 0.28
CA GLY A 108 -2.82 13.42 -1.10
C GLY A 108 -1.47 13.50 -1.81
N GLY A 109 -1.49 13.79 -3.11
CA GLY A 109 -0.30 13.78 -3.97
C GLY A 109 0.11 12.41 -4.52
N PHE A 110 -0.73 11.40 -4.36
CA PHE A 110 -0.54 10.07 -4.91
C PHE A 110 -1.81 9.56 -5.60
N ASP A 111 -1.70 8.47 -6.36
CA ASP A 111 -2.80 7.88 -7.14
C ASP A 111 -3.33 6.60 -6.48
N ILE A 112 -2.42 5.84 -5.87
CA ILE A 112 -2.66 4.50 -5.33
C ILE A 112 -2.28 4.49 -3.84
N LEU A 113 -3.19 4.06 -2.98
CA LEU A 113 -2.89 3.75 -1.60
C LEU A 113 -2.26 2.36 -1.51
N GLY A 114 -0.98 2.30 -1.17
CA GLY A 114 -0.21 1.06 -1.02
C GLY A 114 -0.65 0.27 0.20
N HIS A 115 -0.69 -1.06 0.07
CA HIS A 115 -0.93 -2.06 1.13
C HIS A 115 -1.66 -1.50 2.39
N ALA A 116 -2.90 -1.05 2.20
CA ALA A 116 -3.61 -0.08 3.05
C ALA A 116 -3.76 -0.41 4.55
N ASP A 117 -3.45 -1.62 4.98
CA ASP A 117 -3.42 -2.01 6.40
C ASP A 117 -2.22 -2.90 6.74
N LYS A 118 -1.08 -2.71 6.08
CA LYS A 118 0.14 -3.54 6.15
C LYS A 118 0.50 -4.01 7.56
N MET A 119 0.25 -3.17 8.56
CA MET A 119 0.44 -3.42 9.98
C MET A 119 -0.38 -4.61 10.54
N HIS A 120 -1.53 -4.95 9.96
CA HIS A 120 -2.53 -5.84 10.57
C HIS A 120 -1.93 -7.20 10.96
N TYR A 121 -1.09 -7.79 10.10
CA TYR A 121 -0.55 -9.12 10.31
C TYR A 121 0.41 -9.12 11.51
N ASN A 122 1.39 -8.21 11.48
CA ASN A 122 2.38 -8.06 12.55
C ASN A 122 1.73 -7.71 13.89
N ALA A 123 0.77 -6.78 13.88
CA ALA A 123 0.05 -6.39 15.09
C ALA A 123 -0.82 -7.54 15.64
N SER A 124 -1.44 -8.36 14.79
CA SER A 124 -2.21 -9.54 15.22
C SER A 124 -1.33 -10.66 15.77
N CYS A 125 -0.12 -10.84 15.23
CA CYS A 125 0.86 -11.77 15.80
C CYS A 125 1.32 -11.32 17.20
N TYR A 126 1.45 -10.01 17.41
CA TYR A 126 1.81 -9.46 18.73
C TYR A 126 0.64 -9.54 19.71
N HIS A 127 -0.57 -9.19 19.26
CA HIS A 127 -1.79 -9.12 20.08
C HIS A 127 -2.92 -9.92 19.42
N PRO A 128 -3.03 -11.23 19.71
CA PRO A 128 -4.08 -12.07 19.16
C PRO A 128 -5.48 -11.57 19.55
N GLY A 129 -6.37 -11.47 18.56
CA GLY A 129 -7.72 -10.93 18.73
C GLY A 129 -7.86 -9.43 18.45
N LEU A 130 -6.76 -8.71 18.19
CA LEU A 130 -6.76 -7.27 17.87
C LEU A 130 -7.81 -6.89 16.82
N LEU A 131 -7.87 -7.63 15.71
CA LEU A 131 -8.73 -7.27 14.58
C LEU A 131 -10.23 -7.49 14.86
N ASP A 132 -10.57 -8.16 15.96
CA ASP A 132 -11.95 -8.39 16.38
C ASP A 132 -12.39 -7.37 17.45
N GLU A 133 -11.50 -6.45 17.85
CA GLU A 133 -11.82 -5.41 18.81
C GLU A 133 -12.71 -4.31 18.17
N PRO A 134 -13.80 -3.88 18.84
CA PRO A 134 -14.76 -2.93 18.24
C PRO A 134 -14.16 -1.59 17.79
N TRP A 135 -13.12 -1.11 18.49
CA TRP A 135 -12.46 0.16 18.12
C TRP A 135 -11.61 0.00 16.86
N TYR A 136 -11.03 -1.19 16.62
CA TYR A 136 -10.24 -1.44 15.41
C TYR A 136 -11.18 -1.53 14.20
N GLU A 137 -12.31 -2.21 14.36
CA GLU A 137 -13.35 -2.25 13.32
C GLU A 137 -13.89 -0.86 12.98
N ALA A 138 -14.15 -0.01 14.00
CA ALA A 138 -14.55 1.37 13.77
C ALA A 138 -13.47 2.19 13.03
N LEU A 139 -12.21 2.04 13.44
CA LEU A 139 -11.06 2.69 12.80
C LEU A 139 -10.95 2.35 11.31
N MET A 140 -11.11 1.07 10.95
CA MET A 140 -11.06 0.62 9.56
C MET A 140 -12.21 1.17 8.72
N LYS A 141 -13.41 1.27 9.29
CA LYS A 141 -14.57 1.89 8.62
C LYS A 141 -14.34 3.37 8.35
N ASP A 142 -13.91 4.12 9.35
CA ASP A 142 -13.60 5.54 9.21
C ASP A 142 -12.48 5.75 8.17
N TYR A 143 -11.47 4.88 8.20
CA TYR A 143 -10.34 4.95 7.28
C TYR A 143 -10.76 4.70 5.82
N PHE A 144 -11.44 3.59 5.54
CA PHE A 144 -11.88 3.31 4.17
C PHE A 144 -12.96 4.29 3.70
N SER A 145 -13.78 4.82 4.60
CA SER A 145 -14.72 5.90 4.25
C SER A 145 -13.97 7.15 3.79
N LEU A 146 -12.88 7.53 4.47
CA LEU A 146 -12.03 8.64 4.03
C LEU A 146 -11.39 8.35 2.68
N VAL A 147 -10.79 7.17 2.50
CA VAL A 147 -10.16 6.74 1.24
C VAL A 147 -11.16 6.83 0.07
N ALA A 148 -12.37 6.32 0.27
CA ALA A 148 -13.45 6.42 -0.72
C ALA A 148 -13.82 7.87 -1.03
N SER A 149 -13.95 8.73 -0.01
CA SER A 149 -14.28 10.16 -0.20
C SER A 149 -13.22 10.94 -0.98
N ARG A 150 -11.97 10.47 -0.96
CA ARG A 150 -10.84 11.05 -1.70
C ARG A 150 -10.65 10.44 -3.09
N GLY A 151 -11.30 9.32 -3.37
CA GLY A 151 -11.29 8.67 -4.69
C GLY A 151 -9.99 7.94 -5.04
N TYR A 152 -9.19 7.54 -4.05
CA TYR A 152 -7.95 6.80 -4.30
C TYR A 152 -8.22 5.38 -4.79
N LEU A 153 -7.32 4.89 -5.65
CA LEU A 153 -7.20 3.46 -5.93
C LEU A 153 -6.57 2.78 -4.71
N VAL A 154 -7.05 1.60 -4.34
CA VAL A 154 -6.42 0.81 -3.27
C VAL A 154 -5.70 -0.38 -3.86
N GLU A 155 -4.43 -0.53 -3.49
CA GLU A 155 -3.63 -1.71 -3.83
C GLU A 155 -4.13 -2.93 -3.04
N ILE A 156 -4.41 -4.01 -3.77
CA ILE A 156 -4.44 -5.37 -3.24
C ILE A 156 -3.05 -5.97 -3.43
N ASN A 157 -2.25 -5.89 -2.38
CA ASN A 157 -0.88 -6.35 -2.34
C ASN A 157 -0.82 -7.86 -2.02
N THR A 158 -0.14 -8.62 -2.87
CA THR A 158 -0.06 -10.09 -2.79
C THR A 158 1.28 -10.63 -2.29
N LYS A 159 2.23 -9.76 -1.93
CA LYS A 159 3.60 -10.15 -1.51
C LYS A 159 3.67 -11.20 -0.41
N ALA A 160 2.72 -11.14 0.54
CA ALA A 160 2.67 -12.03 1.68
C ALA A 160 1.81 -13.28 1.45
N PHE A 161 1.18 -13.43 0.29
CA PHE A 161 0.21 -14.50 0.08
C PHE A 161 0.88 -15.88 0.15
N ASP A 162 1.94 -16.11 -0.63
CA ASP A 162 2.60 -17.43 -0.68
C ASP A 162 3.24 -17.85 0.65
N SER A 163 3.69 -16.87 1.46
CA SER A 163 4.42 -17.12 2.70
C SER A 163 3.53 -17.13 3.95
N LEU A 164 2.48 -16.30 3.97
CA LEU A 164 1.64 -16.06 5.16
C LEU A 164 0.15 -16.29 4.90
N GLY A 165 -0.26 -16.52 3.65
CA GLY A 165 -1.67 -16.71 3.28
C GLY A 165 -2.53 -15.45 3.42
N THR A 166 -1.91 -14.26 3.47
CA THR A 166 -2.62 -12.98 3.66
C THR A 166 -2.32 -11.98 2.55
N PHE A 167 -3.24 -11.03 2.37
CA PHE A 167 -3.15 -9.89 1.47
C PHE A 167 -3.13 -8.59 2.28
N TYR A 168 -2.69 -7.50 1.66
CA TYR A 168 -2.85 -6.15 2.21
C TYR A 168 -3.63 -5.28 1.21
N PRO A 169 -4.78 -4.69 1.58
CA PRO A 169 -5.41 -4.80 2.89
C PRO A 169 -5.93 -6.21 3.18
N ASN A 170 -6.15 -6.52 4.46
CA ASN A 170 -6.71 -7.78 4.90
C ASN A 170 -8.04 -8.04 4.17
N SER A 171 -8.17 -9.24 3.59
CA SER A 171 -9.34 -9.60 2.76
C SER A 171 -10.69 -9.53 3.46
N ARG A 172 -10.72 -9.46 4.80
CA ARG A 172 -11.95 -9.23 5.56
C ARG A 172 -12.61 -7.89 5.26
N TYR A 173 -11.84 -6.88 4.83
CA TYR A 173 -12.36 -5.54 4.53
C TYR A 173 -12.75 -5.32 3.07
N TRP A 174 -12.52 -6.27 2.17
CA TRP A 174 -12.79 -6.03 0.74
C TRP A 174 -14.27 -5.84 0.42
N GLU A 175 -15.19 -6.51 1.13
CA GLU A 175 -16.63 -6.29 0.95
C GLU A 175 -17.06 -4.88 1.40
N LEU A 176 -16.44 -4.35 2.46
CA LEU A 176 -16.61 -2.97 2.91
C LEU A 176 -16.06 -1.98 1.87
N MET A 177 -14.86 -2.25 1.34
CA MET A 177 -14.27 -1.44 0.27
C MET A 177 -15.18 -1.39 -0.97
N LYS A 178 -15.81 -2.51 -1.31
CA LYS A 178 -16.80 -2.59 -2.40
C LYS A 178 -18.06 -1.77 -2.08
N GLU A 179 -18.59 -1.87 -0.86
CA GLU A 179 -19.73 -1.05 -0.41
C GLU A 179 -19.44 0.44 -0.55
N TYR A 180 -18.21 0.85 -0.21
CA TYR A 180 -17.72 2.22 -0.38
C TYR A 180 -17.28 2.57 -1.81
N GLN A 181 -17.49 1.66 -2.77
CA GLN A 181 -17.17 1.85 -4.19
C GLN A 181 -15.69 2.18 -4.43
N ILE A 182 -14.80 1.68 -3.57
CA ILE A 182 -13.36 1.82 -3.73
C ILE A 182 -12.91 0.96 -4.91
N LYS A 183 -12.21 1.59 -5.85
CA LYS A 183 -11.58 0.89 -6.97
C LYS A 183 -10.28 0.27 -6.51
N VAL A 184 -10.01 -0.94 -6.97
CA VAL A 184 -8.86 -1.74 -6.52
C VAL A 184 -8.02 -2.20 -7.70
N LEU A 185 -6.72 -2.34 -7.48
CA LEU A 185 -5.77 -2.93 -8.43
C LEU A 185 -4.94 -3.99 -7.71
N VAL A 186 -4.35 -4.94 -8.44
CA VAL A 186 -3.59 -6.06 -7.84
C VAL A 186 -2.12 -5.92 -8.19
N ASN A 187 -1.28 -5.81 -7.15
CA ASN A 187 0.18 -5.71 -7.27
C ASN A 187 0.84 -6.78 -6.40
N SER A 188 1.98 -7.31 -6.86
CA SER A 188 2.74 -8.31 -6.10
C SER A 188 3.87 -7.75 -5.24
N ASP A 189 4.14 -6.45 -5.34
CA ASP A 189 5.27 -5.78 -4.66
C ASP A 189 6.58 -6.60 -4.85
N ALA A 190 6.81 -6.95 -6.12
CA ALA A 190 7.86 -7.83 -6.54
C ALA A 190 9.22 -7.13 -6.52
N HIS A 191 10.14 -7.70 -5.74
CA HIS A 191 11.54 -7.29 -5.71
C HIS A 191 12.44 -8.21 -6.56
N TYR A 192 11.84 -9.20 -7.24
CA TYR A 192 12.48 -10.16 -8.13
C TYR A 192 11.59 -10.43 -9.34
N PRO A 193 12.13 -10.52 -10.57
CA PRO A 193 11.32 -10.68 -11.79
C PRO A 193 10.35 -11.87 -11.76
N GLU A 194 10.77 -13.01 -11.20
CA GLU A 194 9.96 -14.23 -11.09
C GLU A 194 8.72 -14.07 -10.19
N ARG A 195 8.66 -13.00 -9.39
CA ARG A 195 7.53 -12.70 -8.50
C ARG A 195 6.53 -11.69 -9.06
N ILE A 196 6.70 -11.23 -10.30
CA ILE A 196 5.88 -10.15 -10.87
C ILE A 196 4.37 -10.46 -10.90
N ASN A 197 3.98 -11.73 -10.87
CA ASN A 197 2.59 -12.18 -10.80
C ASN A 197 2.26 -13.05 -9.56
N ALA A 198 3.15 -13.13 -8.57
CA ALA A 198 2.95 -13.96 -7.38
C ALA A 198 1.64 -13.58 -6.68
N GLY A 199 0.80 -14.56 -6.33
CA GLY A 199 -0.49 -14.36 -5.65
C GLY A 199 -1.57 -13.60 -6.44
N ARG A 200 -1.31 -13.18 -7.68
CA ARG A 200 -2.26 -12.34 -8.46
C ARG A 200 -3.57 -13.09 -8.73
N MET A 201 -3.50 -14.35 -9.14
CA MET A 201 -4.70 -15.13 -9.48
C MET A 201 -5.56 -15.41 -8.24
N GLU A 202 -4.94 -15.61 -7.10
CA GLU A 202 -5.60 -15.83 -5.83
C GLU A 202 -6.32 -14.58 -5.35
N ALA A 203 -5.67 -13.41 -5.48
CA ALA A 203 -6.31 -12.12 -5.24
C ALA A 203 -7.52 -11.90 -6.16
N LEU A 204 -7.36 -12.10 -7.47
CA LEU A 204 -8.45 -11.91 -8.45
C LEU A 204 -9.64 -12.85 -8.18
N ARG A 205 -9.40 -14.12 -7.87
CA ARG A 205 -10.47 -15.08 -7.52
C ARG A 205 -11.21 -14.66 -6.26
N LEU A 206 -10.47 -14.22 -5.23
CA LEU A 206 -11.08 -13.79 -3.97
C LEU A 206 -11.84 -12.47 -4.12
N LEU A 207 -11.33 -11.53 -4.94
CA LEU A 207 -12.04 -10.30 -5.31
C LEU A 207 -13.37 -10.63 -6.01
N GLN A 208 -13.35 -11.53 -6.99
CA GLN A 208 -14.56 -11.97 -7.68
C GLN A 208 -15.55 -12.65 -6.71
N ALA A 209 -15.06 -13.51 -5.81
CA ALA A 209 -15.89 -14.15 -4.79
C ALA A 209 -16.52 -13.15 -3.80
N LYS A 210 -15.82 -12.05 -3.51
CA LYS A 210 -16.32 -10.90 -2.73
C LYS A 210 -17.13 -9.91 -3.57
N GLY A 211 -17.35 -10.25 -4.83
CA GLY A 211 -18.27 -9.61 -5.76
C GLY A 211 -17.73 -8.37 -6.45
N PHE A 212 -16.41 -8.15 -6.48
CA PHE A 212 -15.82 -7.20 -7.42
C PHE A 212 -16.01 -7.74 -8.84
N ALA A 213 -16.49 -6.89 -9.74
CA ALA A 213 -16.63 -7.22 -11.16
C ALA A 213 -15.38 -6.83 -11.97
N THR A 214 -14.65 -5.81 -11.50
CA THR A 214 -13.55 -5.17 -12.20
C THR A 214 -12.38 -4.91 -11.25
N VAL A 215 -11.19 -4.77 -11.84
CA VAL A 215 -10.00 -4.16 -11.24
C VAL A 215 -9.56 -2.98 -12.08
N ALA A 216 -8.87 -2.02 -11.47
CA ALA A 216 -8.25 -0.91 -12.17
C ALA A 216 -6.91 -1.35 -12.80
N GLU A 217 -6.70 -0.96 -14.06
CA GLU A 217 -5.44 -1.12 -14.77
C GLU A 217 -5.12 0.19 -15.51
N LEU A 218 -3.83 0.51 -15.67
CA LEU A 218 -3.39 1.68 -16.42
C LEU A 218 -3.16 1.29 -17.89
N HIS A 219 -3.97 1.83 -18.79
CA HIS A 219 -3.94 1.52 -20.22
C HIS A 219 -3.86 2.80 -21.03
N GLN A 220 -2.87 2.91 -21.91
CA GLN A 220 -2.61 4.10 -22.72
C GLN A 220 -2.59 5.40 -21.89
N GLY A 221 -1.99 5.34 -20.68
CA GLY A 221 -1.90 6.49 -19.77
C GLY A 221 -3.22 6.88 -19.10
N SER A 222 -4.22 6.01 -19.04
CA SER A 222 -5.49 6.25 -18.34
C SER A 222 -5.95 5.05 -17.53
N TRP A 223 -6.39 5.29 -16.30
CA TRP A 223 -6.96 4.24 -15.44
C TRP A 223 -8.29 3.73 -16.02
N ARG A 224 -8.38 2.41 -16.20
CA ARG A 224 -9.57 1.73 -16.72
C ARG A 224 -10.00 0.62 -15.78
N GLU A 225 -11.30 0.45 -15.64
CA GLU A 225 -11.87 -0.71 -14.96
C GLU A 225 -11.97 -1.86 -15.96
N VAL A 226 -11.22 -2.93 -15.69
CA VAL A 226 -11.10 -4.11 -16.53
C VAL A 226 -11.83 -5.27 -15.84
N PRO A 227 -12.66 -6.06 -16.55
CA PRO A 227 -13.34 -7.21 -15.96
C PRO A 227 -12.36 -8.20 -15.33
N ILE A 228 -12.69 -8.72 -14.16
CA ILE A 228 -11.94 -9.82 -13.55
C ILE A 228 -12.22 -11.10 -14.34
N VAL A 229 -11.17 -11.64 -14.97
CA VAL A 229 -11.18 -12.93 -15.68
C VAL A 229 -10.27 -13.89 -14.93
N VAL A 230 -10.83 -14.98 -14.39
CA VAL A 230 -10.14 -15.96 -13.53
C VAL A 230 -10.42 -17.40 -13.90
#